data_AF-A0A9J7K4A4-F1
#
_entry.id   AF-A0A9J7K4A4-F1
#
_cell.length_a   1.000
_cell.length_b   1.000
_cell.length_c   1.000
_cell.angle_alpha   90.00
_cell.angle_beta   90.00
_cell.angle_gamma   90.00
#
_symmetry.space_group_name_H-M   'P 1'
#
loop_
_entity.id
_entity.type
_entity.pdbx_description
1 polymer ?
#
loop_
_entity_poly.entity_id
_entity_poly.type
_entity_poly.pdbx_seq_one_letter_code
_entity_poly.pdbx_strand_id
1 'polypeptide(L)'
;MWFGPVQALDMLPHSQHNTEVGHLTEVLKEKNKESKRMRSSFDALRELNDNLRKQLHEVSEENRKMEIQAKRVQARLDNLQRKYEFMTIQRLKEDSHATHEMKSLKQEKAPVSKPVKTALSGQVYELLIVFMDWISDHHLNKVEPEEPGVDGEKPSFKPFQKSDIQEKCVKLLPLMTEQLQWMPLVNPKIHEPFLKFIYWSLRQLHPGTQHSTMTSTLRRLGEDIFKGVAIKGTQDNSSEHSVENRPKTAAFFKSSSLSLRFLSTLIVLKTVTQADYLAQAFDSLCLDLKTDEGKTLFLEYQAVPVILKHLRISSKGLLSNAIDSLLQMTVESKSLQPFLEACSNSLFFRTCSVLLRTPKLDLHILEKLSIILQKLSKIKSNKKLFEVFTIHLMLQEIQRTTHPEHAFLCINLNSTLFNLGLTKCNSLTSSTSH
;
A
#
# COMPACT_ATOMS: atom_id res chain seq x y z
N MET A 1 46.60 84.74 14.24
CA MET A 1 45.16 84.44 14.01
C MET A 1 45.08 83.18 13.18
N TRP A 2 44.77 82.06 13.83
CA TRP A 2 44.48 80.79 13.17
C TRP A 2 42.99 80.78 12.81
N PHE A 3 42.65 80.77 11.53
CA PHE A 3 41.31 80.40 11.06
C PHE A 3 41.39 78.95 10.57
N GLY A 4 40.84 78.04 11.36
CA GLY A 4 40.58 76.64 10.99
C GLY A 4 39.12 76.45 10.56
N PRO A 5 38.82 75.42 9.75
CA PRO A 5 37.57 75.29 9.01
C PRO A 5 36.45 74.69 9.88
N VAL A 6 35.34 75.42 10.06
CA VAL A 6 34.18 74.96 10.85
C VAL A 6 33.02 74.45 9.97
N GLN A 7 33.11 74.54 8.64
CA GLN A 7 31.97 74.21 7.75
C GLN A 7 31.81 72.72 7.38
N ALA A 8 32.70 71.82 7.79
CA ALA A 8 32.62 70.41 7.41
C ALA A 8 31.82 69.51 8.39
N LEU A 9 31.49 70.00 9.60
CA LEU A 9 30.93 69.17 10.66
C LEU A 9 29.37 69.15 10.69
N ASP A 10 28.71 70.18 10.16
CA ASP A 10 27.23 70.29 10.17
C ASP A 10 26.52 69.56 9.02
N MET A 11 27.25 69.07 8.01
CA MET A 11 26.67 68.40 6.82
C MET A 11 26.55 66.87 6.97
N LEU A 12 27.26 66.28 7.94
CA LEU A 12 27.27 64.82 8.19
C LEU A 12 26.00 64.30 8.89
N PRO A 13 25.45 64.94 9.93
CA PRO A 13 24.24 64.47 10.60
C PRO A 13 23.00 64.54 9.71
N HIS A 14 22.87 65.61 8.90
CA HIS A 14 21.74 65.81 8.01
C HIS A 14 21.71 64.81 6.84
N SER A 15 22.87 64.39 6.33
CA SER A 15 22.93 63.40 5.24
C SER A 15 22.59 61.98 5.71
N GLN A 16 23.03 61.60 6.93
CA GLN A 16 22.65 60.34 7.55
C GLN A 16 21.16 60.29 7.88
N HIS A 17 20.62 61.36 8.46
CA HIS A 17 19.20 61.47 8.78
C HIS A 17 18.31 61.36 7.53
N ASN A 18 18.67 62.03 6.43
CA ASN A 18 17.91 61.93 5.17
C ASN A 18 17.97 60.52 4.56
N THR A 19 19.09 59.83 4.70
CA THR A 19 19.25 58.45 4.22
C THR A 19 18.40 57.48 5.05
N GLU A 20 18.38 57.65 6.37
CA GLU A 20 17.58 56.84 7.30
C GLU A 20 16.07 57.05 7.08
N VAL A 21 15.64 58.31 6.90
CA VAL A 21 14.25 58.64 6.56
C VAL A 21 13.86 58.02 5.21
N GLY A 22 14.76 58.04 4.21
CA GLY A 22 14.55 57.38 2.93
C GLY A 22 14.33 55.87 3.07
N HIS A 23 15.21 55.19 3.81
CA HIS A 23 15.12 53.75 4.08
C HIS A 23 13.84 53.40 4.85
N LEU A 24 13.51 54.13 5.91
CA LEU A 24 12.27 53.90 6.68
C LEU A 24 11.02 54.09 5.83
N THR A 25 11.02 55.06 4.91
CA THR A 25 9.91 55.30 3.99
C THR A 25 9.73 54.13 3.01
N GLU A 26 10.83 53.55 2.53
CA GLU A 26 10.79 52.39 1.63
C GLU A 26 10.28 51.13 2.35
N VAL A 27 10.79 50.85 3.56
CA VAL A 27 10.32 49.77 4.42
C VAL A 27 8.82 49.91 4.72
N LEU A 28 8.35 51.12 5.00
CA LEU A 28 6.94 51.38 5.28
C LEU A 28 6.05 51.16 4.04
N LYS A 29 6.54 51.52 2.84
CA LYS A 29 5.86 51.21 1.58
C LYS A 29 5.79 49.71 1.32
N GLU A 30 6.86 48.97 1.59
CA GLU A 30 6.90 47.52 1.43
C GLU A 30 5.95 46.82 2.40
N LYS A 31 5.97 47.21 3.69
CA LYS A 31 5.06 46.70 4.72
C LYS A 31 3.59 47.00 4.38
N ASN A 32 3.29 48.14 3.78
CA ASN A 32 1.94 48.45 3.35
C ASN A 32 1.48 47.59 2.16
N LYS A 33 2.38 47.29 1.21
CA LYS A 33 2.11 46.32 0.12
C LYS A 33 1.91 44.90 0.66
N GLU A 34 2.70 44.48 1.63
CA GLU A 34 2.55 43.19 2.31
C GLU A 34 1.21 43.11 3.07
N SER A 35 0.83 44.16 3.80
CA SER A 35 -0.45 44.24 4.51
C SER A 35 -1.66 44.17 3.56
N LYS A 36 -1.60 44.79 2.39
CA LYS A 36 -2.66 44.68 1.36
C LYS A 36 -2.75 43.25 0.82
N ARG A 37 -1.62 42.61 0.52
CA ARG A 37 -1.56 41.22 0.07
C ARG A 37 -2.11 40.24 1.12
N MET A 38 -1.82 40.48 2.40
CA MET A 38 -2.37 39.66 3.48
C MET A 38 -3.89 39.80 3.61
N ARG A 39 -4.44 41.02 3.47
CA ARG A 39 -5.90 41.22 3.48
C ARG A 39 -6.59 40.49 2.35
N SER A 40 -6.08 40.60 1.11
CA SER A 40 -6.66 39.86 -0.02
C SER A 40 -6.58 38.34 0.16
N SER A 41 -5.50 37.84 0.78
CA SER A 41 -5.37 36.41 1.11
C SER A 41 -6.40 35.98 2.15
N PHE A 42 -6.65 36.81 3.16
CA PHE A 42 -7.66 36.55 4.18
C PHE A 42 -9.07 36.54 3.62
N ASP A 43 -9.39 37.46 2.71
CA ASP A 43 -10.70 37.51 2.04
C ASP A 43 -10.93 36.26 1.17
N ALA A 44 -9.91 35.82 0.42
CA ALA A 44 -9.98 34.57 -0.35
C ALA A 44 -10.16 33.33 0.53
N LEU A 45 -9.46 33.27 1.68
CA LEU A 45 -9.62 32.18 2.65
C LEU A 45 -11.02 32.16 3.28
N ARG A 46 -11.60 33.33 3.54
CA ARG A 46 -12.97 33.45 4.05
C ARG A 46 -13.98 32.92 3.04
N GLU A 47 -13.88 33.34 1.78
CA GLU A 47 -14.75 32.86 0.70
C GLU A 47 -14.62 31.34 0.51
N LEU A 48 -13.40 30.81 0.55
CA LEU A 48 -13.17 29.36 0.49
C LEU A 48 -13.81 28.64 1.69
N ASN A 49 -13.74 29.19 2.90
CA ASN A 49 -14.37 28.61 4.09
C ASN A 49 -15.90 28.58 3.95
N ASP A 50 -16.50 29.66 3.46
CA ASP A 50 -17.94 29.75 3.24
C ASP A 50 -18.40 28.74 2.19
N ASN A 51 -17.63 28.54 1.12
CA ASN A 51 -17.88 27.51 0.11
C ASN A 51 -17.77 26.09 0.69
N LEU A 52 -16.74 25.81 1.50
CA LEU A 52 -16.57 24.51 2.17
C LEU A 52 -17.72 24.21 3.14
N ARG A 53 -18.22 25.21 3.88
CA ARG A 53 -19.39 25.05 4.75
C ARG A 53 -20.63 24.68 3.95
N LYS A 54 -20.84 25.31 2.78
CA LYS A 54 -21.97 25.01 1.91
C LYS A 54 -21.88 23.58 1.35
N GLN A 55 -20.72 23.17 0.84
CA GLN A 55 -20.50 21.80 0.36
C GLN A 55 -20.68 20.77 1.47
N LEU A 56 -20.21 21.06 2.69
CA LEU A 56 -20.41 20.19 3.85
C LEU A 56 -21.89 20.00 4.18
N HIS A 57 -22.68 21.08 4.11
CA HIS A 57 -24.13 21.02 4.33
C HIS A 57 -24.83 20.18 3.24
N GLU A 58 -24.51 20.41 1.96
CA GLU A 58 -25.08 19.65 0.84
C GLU A 58 -24.78 18.14 0.97
N VAL A 59 -23.53 17.78 1.27
CA VAL A 59 -23.13 16.39 1.50
C VAL A 59 -23.82 15.80 2.73
N SER A 60 -23.99 16.58 3.80
CA SER A 60 -24.70 16.13 5.01
C SER A 60 -26.16 15.81 4.73
N GLU A 61 -26.85 16.65 3.94
CA GLU A 61 -28.24 16.40 3.53
C GLU A 61 -28.37 15.18 2.62
N GLU A 62 -27.46 14.99 1.68
CA GLU A 62 -27.45 13.82 0.80
C GLU A 62 -27.23 12.54 1.62
N ASN A 63 -26.30 12.57 2.57
CA ASN A 63 -26.03 11.45 3.46
C ASN A 63 -27.25 11.10 4.32
N ARG A 64 -27.97 12.12 4.84
CA ARG A 64 -29.23 11.93 5.56
C ARG A 64 -30.32 11.28 4.68
N LYS A 65 -30.42 11.66 3.40
CA LYS A 65 -31.35 11.04 2.45
C LYS A 65 -31.00 9.57 2.20
N MET A 66 -29.72 9.26 2.01
CA MET A 66 -29.25 7.88 1.86
C MET A 66 -29.51 7.03 3.10
N GLU A 67 -29.31 7.59 4.30
CA GLU A 67 -29.58 6.89 5.56
C GLU A 67 -31.07 6.51 5.70
N ILE A 68 -31.98 7.41 5.31
CA ILE A 68 -33.43 7.12 5.30
C ILE A 68 -33.75 6.02 4.29
N GLN A 69 -33.14 6.04 3.10
CA GLN A 69 -33.33 4.99 2.11
C GLN A 69 -32.80 3.64 2.61
N ALA A 70 -31.62 3.60 3.22
CA ALA A 70 -31.04 2.40 3.80
C ALA A 70 -31.96 1.79 4.87
N LYS A 71 -32.51 2.62 5.77
CA LYS A 71 -33.48 2.19 6.78
C LYS A 71 -34.76 1.58 6.15
N ARG A 72 -35.26 2.16 5.05
CA ARG A 72 -36.42 1.62 4.32
C ARG A 72 -36.13 0.27 3.65
N VAL A 73 -34.94 0.12 3.06
CA VAL A 73 -34.50 -1.14 2.44
C VAL A 73 -34.32 -2.22 3.51
N GLN A 74 -33.70 -1.87 4.64
CA GLN A 74 -33.54 -2.79 5.77
C GLN A 74 -34.90 -3.28 6.30
N ALA A 75 -35.87 -2.38 6.51
CA ALA A 75 -37.20 -2.77 6.96
C ALA A 75 -37.93 -3.69 5.97
N ARG A 76 -37.72 -3.52 4.66
CA ARG A 76 -38.24 -4.42 3.62
C ARG A 76 -37.58 -5.80 3.69
N LEU A 77 -36.27 -5.85 3.89
CA LEU A 77 -35.53 -7.09 4.04
C LEU A 77 -36.02 -7.88 5.27
N ASP A 78 -36.17 -7.22 6.41
CA ASP A 78 -36.67 -7.84 7.64
C ASP A 78 -38.11 -8.37 7.48
N ASN A 79 -38.94 -7.70 6.69
CA ASN A 79 -40.31 -8.15 6.39
C ASN A 79 -40.29 -9.41 5.50
N LEU A 80 -39.45 -9.42 4.45
CA LEU A 80 -39.28 -10.57 3.58
C LEU A 80 -38.70 -11.78 4.32
N GLN A 81 -37.75 -11.54 5.22
CA GLN A 81 -37.16 -12.58 6.06
C GLN A 81 -38.22 -13.21 6.97
N ARG A 82 -39.02 -12.41 7.67
CA ARG A 82 -40.16 -12.92 8.47
C ARG A 82 -41.16 -13.71 7.64
N LYS A 83 -41.43 -13.29 6.39
CA LYS A 83 -42.32 -14.02 5.48
C LYS A 83 -41.73 -15.38 5.07
N TYR A 84 -40.43 -15.44 4.81
CA TYR A 84 -39.72 -16.68 4.50
C TYR A 84 -39.72 -17.65 5.69
N GLU A 85 -39.43 -17.15 6.89
CA GLU A 85 -39.49 -17.92 8.14
C GLU A 85 -40.91 -18.48 8.38
N PHE A 86 -41.94 -17.66 8.20
CA PHE A 86 -43.33 -18.09 8.31
C PHE A 86 -43.67 -19.21 7.30
N MET A 87 -43.32 -19.04 6.03
CA MET A 87 -43.54 -20.08 5.00
C MET A 87 -42.78 -21.38 5.32
N THR A 88 -41.59 -21.28 5.89
CA THR A 88 -40.76 -22.44 6.24
C THR A 88 -41.38 -23.21 7.41
N ILE A 89 -41.87 -22.50 8.43
CA ILE A 89 -42.59 -23.09 9.57
C ILE A 89 -43.91 -23.73 9.10
N GLN A 90 -44.61 -23.12 8.14
CA GLN A 90 -45.84 -23.68 7.57
C GLN A 90 -45.58 -25.00 6.82
N ARG A 91 -44.52 -25.07 5.99
CA ARG A 91 -44.12 -26.32 5.32
C ARG A 91 -43.77 -27.43 6.31
N LEU A 92 -43.05 -27.10 7.39
CA LEU A 92 -42.72 -28.06 8.44
C LEU A 92 -43.97 -28.57 9.20
N LYS A 93 -45.02 -27.77 9.31
CA LYS A 93 -46.32 -28.18 9.86
C LYS A 93 -47.14 -29.03 8.88
N GLU A 94 -47.04 -28.78 7.58
CA GLU A 94 -47.70 -29.62 6.55
C GLU A 94 -47.02 -30.99 6.41
N ASP A 95 -45.69 -31.06 6.51
CA ASP A 95 -44.92 -32.31 6.47
C ASP A 95 -45.14 -33.20 7.70
N SER A 96 -45.50 -32.63 8.86
CA SER A 96 -45.84 -33.39 10.07
C SER A 96 -47.25 -33.99 10.05
N HIS A 97 -48.18 -33.45 9.24
CA HIS A 97 -49.46 -34.09 8.97
C HIS A 97 -49.36 -35.22 7.93
N ALA A 98 -48.46 -35.11 6.96
CA ALA A 98 -48.23 -36.16 5.96
C ALA A 98 -47.49 -37.41 6.51
N THR A 99 -46.83 -37.30 7.67
CA THR A 99 -46.05 -38.40 8.27
C THR A 99 -46.86 -39.35 9.15
N HIS A 100 -48.15 -39.10 9.39
CA HIS A 100 -48.98 -39.97 10.23
C HIS A 100 -49.79 -41.04 9.47
N GLU A 101 -49.85 -41.00 8.13
CA GLU A 101 -50.72 -41.89 7.33
C GLU A 101 -50.02 -43.01 6.54
N MET A 102 -48.69 -43.12 6.53
CA MET A 102 -48.01 -44.15 5.73
C MET A 102 -47.09 -45.06 6.54
N LYS A 103 -47.70 -45.83 7.45
CA LYS A 103 -47.13 -47.06 8.01
C LYS A 103 -47.90 -48.27 7.48
N SER A 104 -47.52 -48.75 6.29
CA SER A 104 -47.45 -50.18 5.94
C SER A 104 -47.19 -50.31 4.45
N LEU A 105 -46.05 -50.86 4.03
CA LEU A 105 -45.97 -52.17 3.36
C LEU A 105 -44.58 -52.35 2.70
N LYS A 106 -43.85 -53.32 3.23
CA LYS A 106 -42.88 -54.25 2.60
C LYS A 106 -41.69 -53.72 1.75
N GLN A 107 -40.51 -54.10 2.25
CA GLN A 107 -39.24 -54.33 1.57
C GLN A 107 -39.39 -54.88 0.14
N GLU A 108 -38.69 -54.24 -0.81
CA GLU A 108 -37.96 -54.96 -1.86
C GLU A 108 -36.66 -54.20 -2.20
N LYS A 109 -35.57 -54.95 -2.32
CA LYS A 109 -34.19 -54.46 -2.50
C LYS A 109 -33.98 -53.94 -3.92
N ALA A 110 -33.47 -52.72 -4.05
CA ALA A 110 -32.77 -52.23 -5.25
C ALA A 110 -31.51 -51.46 -4.83
N PRO A 111 -30.44 -51.47 -5.64
CA PRO A 111 -29.09 -51.21 -5.17
C PRO A 111 -28.85 -49.74 -4.82
N VAL A 112 -28.15 -49.54 -3.71
CA VAL A 112 -27.65 -48.27 -3.19
C VAL A 112 -26.85 -47.54 -4.27
N SER A 113 -27.41 -46.46 -4.81
CA SER A 113 -26.66 -45.47 -5.56
C SER A 113 -25.75 -44.69 -4.60
N LYS A 114 -24.44 -44.97 -4.65
CA LYS A 114 -23.37 -44.16 -4.04
C LYS A 114 -23.19 -42.81 -4.79
N PRO A 115 -22.50 -41.82 -4.20
CA PRO A 115 -22.91 -40.41 -4.22
C PRO A 115 -22.39 -39.63 -5.44
N VAL A 116 -23.29 -39.20 -6.32
CA VAL A 116 -22.96 -38.31 -7.46
C VAL A 116 -22.75 -36.85 -7.00
N LYS A 117 -23.32 -36.45 -5.85
CA LYS A 117 -23.28 -35.04 -5.37
C LYS A 117 -21.90 -34.57 -4.89
N THR A 118 -21.06 -35.45 -4.35
CA THR A 118 -19.73 -35.08 -3.83
C THR A 118 -18.68 -34.92 -4.94
N ALA A 119 -18.79 -35.71 -6.02
CA ALA A 119 -17.88 -35.65 -7.17
C ALA A 119 -18.07 -34.38 -8.01
N LEU A 120 -19.32 -33.91 -8.16
CA LEU A 120 -19.65 -32.71 -8.93
C LEU A 120 -19.07 -31.44 -8.26
N SER A 121 -19.10 -31.36 -6.93
CA SER A 121 -18.51 -30.24 -6.19
C SER A 121 -16.99 -30.14 -6.37
N GLY A 122 -16.29 -31.28 -6.44
CA GLY A 122 -14.84 -31.30 -6.66
C GLY A 122 -14.45 -30.76 -8.04
N GLN A 123 -15.15 -31.18 -9.10
CA GLN A 123 -14.88 -30.74 -10.46
C GLN A 123 -15.13 -29.23 -10.66
N VAL A 124 -16.15 -28.68 -10.00
CA VAL A 124 -16.40 -27.22 -10.01
C VAL A 124 -15.25 -26.47 -9.37
N TYR A 125 -14.70 -26.94 -8.25
CA TYR A 125 -13.54 -26.29 -7.62
C TYR A 125 -12.27 -26.39 -8.45
N GLU A 126 -12.01 -27.53 -9.10
CA GLU A 126 -10.87 -27.67 -10.02
C GLU A 126 -11.01 -26.70 -11.20
N LEU A 127 -12.22 -26.55 -11.77
CA LEU A 127 -12.48 -25.58 -12.82
C LEU A 127 -12.27 -24.13 -12.34
N LEU A 128 -12.73 -23.81 -11.12
CA LEU A 128 -12.52 -22.50 -10.50
C LEU A 128 -11.04 -22.20 -10.27
N ILE A 129 -10.26 -23.19 -9.83
CA ILE A 129 -8.80 -23.07 -9.67
C ILE A 129 -8.17 -22.68 -11.01
N VAL A 130 -8.47 -23.46 -12.07
CA VAL A 130 -7.94 -23.19 -13.42
C VAL A 130 -8.31 -21.78 -13.90
N PHE A 131 -9.56 -21.34 -13.68
CA PHE A 131 -9.97 -19.99 -14.08
C PHE A 131 -9.27 -18.90 -13.26
N MET A 132 -9.12 -19.07 -11.94
CA MET A 132 -8.44 -18.08 -11.10
C MET A 132 -6.97 -17.96 -11.46
N ASP A 133 -6.28 -19.07 -11.71
CA ASP A 133 -4.89 -19.06 -12.16
C ASP A 133 -4.76 -18.42 -13.53
N TRP A 134 -5.58 -18.83 -14.50
CA TRP A 134 -5.57 -18.25 -15.84
C TRP A 134 -5.81 -16.74 -15.83
N ILE A 135 -6.81 -16.26 -15.08
CA ILE A 135 -7.10 -14.83 -14.97
C ILE A 135 -5.97 -14.09 -14.25
N SER A 136 -5.42 -14.66 -13.19
CA SER A 136 -4.29 -14.08 -12.47
C SER A 136 -3.06 -13.93 -13.38
N ASP A 137 -2.70 -14.98 -14.10
CA ASP A 137 -1.43 -15.09 -14.82
C ASP A 137 -1.44 -14.44 -16.20
N HIS A 138 -2.62 -14.25 -16.81
CA HIS A 138 -2.71 -13.67 -18.15
C HIS A 138 -3.40 -12.31 -18.21
N HIS A 139 -4.20 -11.96 -17.21
CA HIS A 139 -4.98 -10.73 -17.21
C HIS A 139 -4.59 -9.79 -16.06
N LEU A 140 -4.52 -10.28 -14.82
CA LEU A 140 -4.34 -9.41 -13.66
C LEU A 140 -2.87 -9.12 -13.29
N ASN A 141 -1.90 -9.96 -13.68
CA ASN A 141 -0.48 -9.71 -13.40
C ASN A 141 0.17 -8.65 -14.30
N LYS A 142 -0.51 -8.25 -15.38
CA LYS A 142 -0.09 -7.19 -16.30
C LYS A 142 -0.39 -5.81 -15.72
N VAL A 143 0.28 -5.49 -14.62
CA VAL A 143 0.18 -4.19 -13.96
C VAL A 143 1.16 -3.23 -14.63
N GLU A 144 0.63 -2.24 -15.34
CA GLU A 144 1.45 -1.19 -15.95
C GLU A 144 2.23 -0.41 -14.88
N PRO A 145 3.51 -0.06 -15.11
CA PRO A 145 4.25 0.82 -14.23
C PRO A 145 3.52 2.16 -14.05
N GLU A 146 3.52 2.70 -12.84
CA GLU A 146 3.07 4.08 -12.61
C GLU A 146 4.07 5.05 -13.24
N GLU A 147 3.92 5.31 -14.54
CA GLU A 147 4.64 6.37 -15.25
C GLU A 147 3.82 7.66 -15.29
N PRO A 148 4.16 8.67 -14.47
CA PRO A 148 3.99 10.04 -14.88
C PRO A 148 5.11 10.34 -15.88
N GLY A 149 4.77 10.44 -17.17
CA GLY A 149 5.70 10.64 -18.27
C GLY A 149 6.74 11.71 -17.96
N VAL A 150 8.02 11.31 -18.01
CA VAL A 150 9.17 12.23 -17.91
C VAL A 150 9.61 12.71 -19.29
N ASP A 151 9.07 12.14 -20.37
CA ASP A 151 9.17 12.68 -21.72
C ASP A 151 7.79 12.61 -22.37
N GLY A 152 7.46 13.58 -23.22
CA GLY A 152 6.16 13.75 -23.90
C GLY A 152 5.81 12.64 -24.91
N GLU A 153 6.22 11.40 -24.65
CA GLU A 153 5.80 10.24 -25.43
C GLU A 153 4.43 9.77 -24.96
N LYS A 154 3.49 9.73 -25.92
CA LYS A 154 2.12 9.28 -25.71
C LYS A 154 2.12 7.88 -25.10
N PRO A 155 1.31 7.60 -24.07
CA PRO A 155 1.12 6.23 -23.59
C PRO A 155 0.51 5.39 -24.72
N SER A 156 1.35 4.55 -25.30
CA SER A 156 0.98 3.52 -26.25
C SER A 156 0.41 2.34 -25.47
N PHE A 157 -0.89 2.39 -25.14
CA PHE A 157 -1.83 1.26 -25.03
C PHE A 157 -3.19 1.79 -24.53
N LYS A 158 -4.29 1.22 -25.04
CA LYS A 158 -5.66 1.78 -25.01
C LYS A 158 -6.17 2.09 -23.58
N PRO A 159 -6.44 3.36 -23.22
CA PRO A 159 -7.02 3.74 -21.92
C PRO A 159 -8.32 3.01 -21.56
N PHE A 160 -9.10 2.60 -22.58
CA PHE A 160 -10.39 1.94 -22.44
C PHE A 160 -10.35 0.54 -21.80
N GLN A 161 -9.29 -0.25 -21.99
CA GLN A 161 -9.20 -1.60 -21.37
C GLN A 161 -8.78 -1.52 -19.90
N LYS A 162 -8.02 -0.49 -19.54
CA LYS A 162 -7.49 -0.27 -18.19
C LYS A 162 -8.60 0.12 -17.19
N SER A 163 -9.56 0.94 -17.63
CA SER A 163 -10.74 1.27 -16.81
C SER A 163 -11.65 0.06 -16.57
N ASP A 164 -11.80 -0.82 -17.56
CA ASP A 164 -12.67 -2.00 -17.47
C ASP A 164 -12.16 -3.06 -16.46
N ILE A 165 -10.86 -3.39 -16.49
CA ILE A 165 -10.28 -4.33 -15.51
C ILE A 165 -10.37 -3.77 -14.10
N GLN A 166 -10.05 -2.49 -13.92
CA GLN A 166 -10.12 -1.86 -12.61
C GLN A 166 -11.54 -1.84 -12.05
N GLU A 167 -12.55 -1.50 -12.86
CA GLU A 167 -13.96 -1.51 -12.46
C GLU A 167 -14.41 -2.93 -12.05
N LYS A 168 -13.98 -3.96 -12.78
CA LYS A 168 -14.24 -5.35 -12.44
C LYS A 168 -13.61 -5.73 -11.11
N CYS A 169 -12.35 -5.36 -10.85
CA CYS A 169 -11.69 -5.63 -9.57
C CYS A 169 -12.39 -4.93 -8.39
N VAL A 170 -12.85 -3.69 -8.58
CA VAL A 170 -13.62 -2.93 -7.58
C VAL A 170 -14.92 -3.65 -7.20
N LYS A 171 -15.63 -4.20 -8.18
CA LYS A 171 -16.87 -4.97 -7.96
C LYS A 171 -16.60 -6.35 -7.35
N LEU A 172 -15.47 -6.96 -7.68
CA LEU A 172 -15.16 -8.34 -7.32
C LEU A 172 -14.60 -8.49 -5.91
N LEU A 173 -13.76 -7.55 -5.45
CA LEU A 173 -13.12 -7.63 -4.13
C LEU A 173 -14.12 -7.73 -2.95
N PRO A 174 -15.26 -7.00 -2.93
CA PRO A 174 -16.29 -7.22 -1.91
C PRO A 174 -16.83 -8.65 -1.90
N LEU A 175 -17.13 -9.21 -3.07
CA LEU A 175 -17.60 -10.58 -3.21
C LEU A 175 -16.54 -11.58 -2.72
N MET A 176 -15.28 -11.38 -3.09
CA MET A 176 -14.17 -12.21 -2.61
C MET A 176 -14.01 -12.12 -1.09
N THR A 177 -14.23 -10.94 -0.51
CA THR A 177 -14.19 -10.77 0.95
C THR A 177 -15.29 -11.58 1.64
N GLU A 178 -16.48 -11.66 1.04
CA GLU A 178 -17.57 -12.52 1.55
C GLU A 178 -17.25 -14.01 1.36
N GLN A 179 -16.68 -14.39 0.21
CA GLN A 179 -16.29 -15.78 -0.07
C GLN A 179 -15.16 -16.26 0.87
N LEU A 180 -14.28 -15.37 1.32
CA LEU A 180 -13.22 -15.69 2.27
C LEU A 180 -13.77 -16.34 3.55
N GLN A 181 -14.97 -15.93 3.99
CA GLN A 181 -15.62 -16.46 5.20
C GLN A 181 -15.96 -17.96 5.11
N TRP A 182 -16.09 -18.49 3.89
CA TRP A 182 -16.40 -19.89 3.62
C TRP A 182 -15.16 -20.76 3.42
N MET A 183 -13.96 -20.17 3.40
CA MET A 183 -12.71 -20.90 3.15
C MET A 183 -12.43 -22.07 4.11
N PRO A 184 -12.86 -22.06 5.39
CA PRO A 184 -12.69 -23.24 6.24
C PRO A 184 -13.51 -24.47 5.82
N LEU A 185 -14.48 -24.30 4.92
CA LEU A 185 -15.35 -25.38 4.41
C LEU A 185 -14.97 -25.90 3.03
N VAL A 186 -14.13 -25.17 2.30
CA VAL A 186 -13.73 -25.54 0.94
C VAL A 186 -12.41 -26.31 0.94
N ASN A 187 -12.14 -27.00 -0.16
CA ASN A 187 -10.89 -27.76 -0.34
C ASN A 187 -9.67 -26.81 -0.21
N PRO A 188 -8.69 -27.09 0.66
CA PRO A 188 -7.49 -26.25 0.84
C PRO A 188 -6.71 -25.95 -0.44
N LYS A 189 -6.81 -26.81 -1.47
CA LYS A 189 -6.18 -26.57 -2.78
C LYS A 189 -6.63 -25.26 -3.43
N ILE A 190 -7.82 -24.76 -3.12
CA ILE A 190 -8.31 -23.49 -3.68
C ILE A 190 -7.74 -22.26 -2.98
N HIS A 191 -7.19 -22.40 -1.77
CA HIS A 191 -6.79 -21.25 -0.95
C HIS A 191 -5.71 -20.42 -1.64
N GLU A 192 -4.70 -21.06 -2.22
CA GLU A 192 -3.61 -20.35 -2.90
C GLU A 192 -4.07 -19.63 -4.18
N PRO A 193 -4.74 -20.30 -5.16
CA PRO A 193 -5.32 -19.62 -6.32
C PRO A 193 -6.28 -18.49 -5.94
N PHE A 194 -7.07 -18.66 -4.88
CA PHE A 194 -7.98 -17.63 -4.38
C PHE A 194 -7.24 -16.40 -3.83
N LEU A 195 -6.21 -16.60 -3.00
CA LEU A 195 -5.40 -15.49 -2.48
C LEU A 195 -4.57 -14.83 -3.59
N LYS A 196 -4.02 -15.60 -4.52
CA LYS A 196 -3.31 -15.08 -5.70
C LYS A 196 -4.21 -14.16 -6.52
N PHE A 197 -5.43 -14.61 -6.76
CA PHE A 197 -6.44 -13.84 -7.48
C PHE A 197 -6.84 -12.54 -6.75
N ILE A 198 -7.03 -12.61 -5.42
CA ILE A 198 -7.27 -11.42 -4.58
C ILE A 198 -6.09 -10.46 -4.69
N TYR A 199 -4.86 -10.94 -4.51
CA TYR A 199 -3.66 -10.12 -4.53
C TYR A 199 -3.53 -9.35 -5.85
N TRP A 200 -3.67 -10.05 -6.98
CA TRP A 200 -3.58 -9.39 -8.29
C TRP A 200 -4.75 -8.44 -8.55
N SER A 201 -5.96 -8.77 -8.08
CA SER A 201 -7.11 -7.84 -8.13
C SER A 201 -6.83 -6.56 -7.33
N LEU A 202 -6.22 -6.68 -6.15
CA LEU A 202 -5.78 -5.52 -5.37
C LEU A 202 -4.71 -4.70 -6.11
N ARG A 203 -3.79 -5.37 -6.82
CA ARG A 203 -2.69 -4.72 -7.56
C ARG A 203 -3.18 -3.85 -8.72
N GLN A 204 -4.35 -4.14 -9.28
CA GLN A 204 -5.01 -3.34 -10.31
C GLN A 204 -5.61 -2.02 -9.78
N LEU A 205 -5.74 -1.86 -8.45
CA LEU A 205 -6.24 -0.62 -7.85
C LEU A 205 -5.18 0.49 -7.85
N HIS A 206 -5.44 1.57 -8.61
CA HIS A 206 -4.56 2.74 -8.71
C HIS A 206 -4.72 3.69 -7.50
N PRO A 207 -3.62 4.23 -6.95
CA PRO A 207 -3.66 5.35 -6.00
C PRO A 207 -4.26 6.59 -6.68
N GLY A 208 -5.22 7.24 -6.04
CA GLY A 208 -5.82 8.49 -6.54
C GLY A 208 -7.15 8.34 -7.29
N THR A 209 -7.60 7.11 -7.56
CA THR A 209 -9.01 6.90 -7.95
C THR A 209 -9.86 6.96 -6.68
N GLN A 210 -11.07 7.54 -6.74
CA GLN A 210 -12.01 7.72 -5.62
C GLN A 210 -12.59 6.39 -5.08
N HIS A 211 -11.73 5.46 -4.65
CA HIS A 211 -12.09 4.18 -4.01
C HIS A 211 -12.18 4.31 -2.49
N SER A 212 -12.39 5.52 -1.97
CA SER A 212 -12.58 5.78 -0.54
C SER A 212 -13.73 4.94 0.05
N THR A 213 -14.72 4.60 -0.78
CA THR A 213 -15.84 3.71 -0.44
C THR A 213 -15.43 2.28 -0.14
N MET A 214 -14.26 1.81 -0.60
CA MET A 214 -13.78 0.44 -0.38
C MET A 214 -12.82 0.30 0.80
N THR A 215 -12.41 1.38 1.46
CA THR A 215 -11.40 1.33 2.53
C THR A 215 -11.78 0.35 3.64
N SER A 216 -13.06 0.32 4.05
CA SER A 216 -13.55 -0.62 5.06
C SER A 216 -13.50 -2.08 4.58
N THR A 217 -13.90 -2.34 3.34
CA THR A 217 -13.88 -3.68 2.73
C THR A 217 -12.45 -4.20 2.62
N LEU A 218 -11.52 -3.39 2.11
CA LEU A 218 -10.12 -3.76 2.00
C LEU A 218 -9.50 -4.01 3.36
N ARG A 219 -9.76 -3.14 4.34
CA ARG A 219 -9.29 -3.34 5.72
C ARG A 219 -9.83 -4.64 6.30
N ARG A 220 -11.13 -4.93 6.18
CA ARG A 220 -11.74 -6.19 6.65
C ARG A 220 -11.09 -7.40 5.98
N LEU A 221 -10.92 -7.37 4.67
CA LEU A 221 -10.25 -8.42 3.91
C LEU A 221 -8.84 -8.71 4.45
N GLY A 222 -8.04 -7.66 4.67
CA GLY A 222 -6.70 -7.78 5.24
C GLY A 222 -6.71 -8.34 6.67
N GLU A 223 -7.62 -7.88 7.52
CA GLU A 223 -7.77 -8.37 8.89
C GLU A 223 -8.19 -9.83 8.95
N ASP A 224 -9.13 -10.27 8.10
CA ASP A 224 -9.59 -11.66 8.01
C ASP A 224 -8.47 -12.59 7.51
N ILE A 225 -7.68 -12.16 6.52
CA ILE A 225 -6.51 -12.92 6.04
C ILE A 225 -5.44 -13.03 7.12
N PHE A 226 -5.20 -11.94 7.86
CA PHE A 226 -4.21 -11.90 8.92
C PHE A 226 -4.58 -12.79 10.12
N LYS A 227 -5.82 -12.68 10.60
CA LYS A 227 -6.32 -13.44 11.76
C LYS A 227 -6.63 -14.90 11.42
N GLY A 228 -6.98 -15.16 10.16
CA GLY A 228 -7.64 -16.39 9.75
C GLY A 228 -9.15 -16.31 9.96
N VAL A 229 -9.87 -17.13 9.20
CA VAL A 229 -11.33 -17.23 9.25
C VAL A 229 -11.72 -18.51 9.97
N ALA A 230 -12.69 -18.43 10.88
CA ALA A 230 -13.23 -19.58 11.58
C ALA A 230 -14.75 -19.61 11.49
N ILE A 231 -15.32 -20.81 11.37
CA ILE A 231 -16.76 -20.99 11.49
C ILE A 231 -17.09 -20.97 12.98
N LYS A 232 -17.76 -19.91 13.45
CA LYS A 232 -18.37 -19.95 14.77
C LYS A 232 -19.50 -20.97 14.71
N GLY A 233 -19.32 -22.10 15.40
CA GLY A 233 -20.41 -23.04 15.62
C GLY A 233 -21.53 -22.31 16.36
N THR A 234 -22.75 -22.42 15.87
CA THR A 234 -23.96 -22.05 16.62
C THR A 234 -23.89 -22.78 17.95
N GLN A 235 -23.76 -22.05 19.06
CA GLN A 235 -23.98 -22.64 20.38
C GLN A 235 -25.48 -22.93 20.50
N ASP A 236 -25.88 -24.12 20.09
CA ASP A 236 -27.09 -24.73 20.62
C ASP A 236 -26.72 -25.49 21.89
N ASN A 237 -27.33 -25.07 23.00
CA ASN A 237 -27.23 -25.72 24.29
C ASN A 237 -27.84 -27.13 24.21
N SER A 238 -27.04 -28.16 23.98
CA SER A 238 -27.41 -29.52 24.38
C SER A 238 -26.19 -30.43 24.60
N SER A 239 -25.93 -30.67 25.89
CA SER A 239 -25.36 -31.87 26.55
C SER A 239 -24.33 -32.76 25.83
N GLU A 240 -23.17 -32.81 26.49
CA GLU A 240 -22.32 -33.98 26.81
C GLU A 240 -21.90 -34.98 25.70
N HIS A 241 -20.56 -35.11 25.60
CA HIS A 241 -19.77 -36.07 24.82
C HIS A 241 -19.49 -35.76 23.34
N SER A 242 -18.40 -35.01 23.08
CA SER A 242 -17.45 -35.41 22.02
C SER A 242 -16.11 -34.66 22.18
N VAL A 243 -15.03 -35.44 22.19
CA VAL A 243 -13.64 -34.98 22.10
C VAL A 243 -13.44 -34.16 20.81
N GLU A 244 -12.84 -32.98 20.95
CA GLU A 244 -12.33 -32.08 19.88
C GLU A 244 -13.30 -31.61 18.78
N ASN A 245 -14.26 -30.73 19.12
CA ASN A 245 -14.81 -29.79 18.15
C ASN A 245 -13.97 -28.50 18.13
N ARG A 246 -12.73 -28.55 17.62
CA ARG A 246 -12.01 -27.31 17.27
C ARG A 246 -12.75 -26.67 16.09
N PRO A 247 -13.04 -25.35 16.14
CA PRO A 247 -13.65 -24.67 15.00
C PRO A 247 -12.77 -24.85 13.77
N LYS A 248 -13.35 -25.32 12.66
CA LYS A 248 -12.65 -25.38 11.38
C LYS A 248 -12.21 -23.95 11.04
N THR A 249 -10.90 -23.76 10.99
CA THR A 249 -10.26 -22.47 10.80
C THR A 249 -9.37 -22.55 9.57
N ALA A 250 -9.50 -21.58 8.66
CA ALA A 250 -8.57 -21.39 7.56
C ALA A 250 -7.54 -20.34 8.00
N ALA A 251 -6.29 -20.78 8.16
CA ALA A 251 -5.17 -19.91 8.50
C ALA A 251 -4.34 -19.63 7.25
N PHE A 252 -4.24 -18.35 6.87
CA PHE A 252 -3.52 -17.93 5.67
C PHE A 252 -2.17 -17.31 6.03
N PHE A 253 -2.19 -16.22 6.80
CA PHE A 253 -0.97 -15.52 7.23
C PHE A 253 -0.04 -16.39 8.10
N LYS A 254 -0.61 -17.31 8.90
CA LYS A 254 0.16 -18.24 9.73
C LYS A 254 0.31 -19.63 9.10
N SER A 255 0.09 -19.76 7.79
CA SER A 255 0.20 -21.04 7.09
C SER A 255 1.65 -21.54 7.07
N SER A 256 1.82 -22.87 7.11
CA SER A 256 3.11 -23.52 6.86
C SER A 256 3.50 -23.51 5.38
N SER A 257 2.55 -23.29 4.46
CA SER A 257 2.84 -23.08 3.05
C SER A 257 3.48 -21.71 2.86
N LEU A 258 4.72 -21.69 2.36
CA LEU A 258 5.47 -20.47 2.08
C LEU A 258 4.69 -19.60 1.09
N SER A 259 4.22 -20.16 -0.04
CA SER A 259 3.45 -19.43 -1.05
C SER A 259 2.20 -18.75 -0.47
N LEU A 260 1.41 -19.49 0.32
CA LEU A 260 0.18 -18.96 0.92
C LEU A 260 0.47 -17.86 1.94
N ARG A 261 1.47 -18.06 2.80
CA ARG A 261 1.90 -17.09 3.80
C ARG A 261 2.48 -15.83 3.16
N PHE A 262 3.26 -15.99 2.09
CA PHE A 262 3.87 -14.89 1.35
C PHE A 262 2.81 -14.00 0.68
N LEU A 263 1.86 -14.61 -0.05
CA LEU A 263 0.71 -13.91 -0.62
C LEU A 263 -0.12 -13.19 0.44
N SER A 264 -0.44 -13.88 1.53
CA SER A 264 -1.17 -13.30 2.67
C SER A 264 -0.46 -12.06 3.22
N THR A 265 0.86 -12.15 3.38
CA THR A 265 1.71 -11.06 3.86
C THR A 265 1.62 -9.84 2.94
N LEU A 266 1.72 -10.03 1.62
CA LEU A 266 1.58 -8.92 0.65
C LEU A 266 0.18 -8.31 0.64
N ILE A 267 -0.87 -9.12 0.80
CA ILE A 267 -2.25 -8.63 0.88
C ILE A 267 -2.42 -7.77 2.14
N VAL A 268 -1.93 -8.23 3.30
CA VAL A 268 -1.98 -7.47 4.56
C VAL A 268 -1.25 -6.14 4.42
N LEU A 269 -0.02 -6.14 3.89
CA LEU A 269 0.76 -4.92 3.63
C LEU A 269 0.03 -3.94 2.70
N LYS A 270 -0.82 -4.43 1.81
CA LYS A 270 -1.54 -3.59 0.84
C LYS A 270 -2.89 -3.06 1.35
N THR A 271 -3.45 -3.66 2.40
CA THR A 271 -4.85 -3.43 2.80
C THR A 271 -5.02 -2.93 4.23
N VAL A 272 -4.08 -3.24 5.13
CA VAL A 272 -4.16 -2.88 6.55
C VAL A 272 -3.28 -1.66 6.84
N THR A 273 -3.72 -0.84 7.80
CA THR A 273 -2.98 0.35 8.28
C THR A 273 -2.56 0.25 9.75
N GLN A 274 -3.03 -0.77 10.48
CA GLN A 274 -2.69 -0.99 11.88
C GLN A 274 -1.21 -1.36 12.03
N ALA A 275 -0.49 -0.63 12.89
CA ALA A 275 0.98 -0.70 12.96
C ALA A 275 1.49 -2.07 13.46
N ASP A 276 0.78 -2.72 14.36
CA ASP A 276 1.09 -4.04 14.89
C ASP A 276 0.94 -5.15 13.84
N TYR A 277 -0.04 -5.04 12.94
CA TYR A 277 -0.23 -6.01 11.86
C TYR A 277 0.81 -5.79 10.77
N LEU A 278 1.12 -4.53 10.44
CA LEU A 278 2.16 -4.19 9.49
C LEU A 278 3.55 -4.64 9.99
N ALA A 279 3.85 -4.45 11.27
CA ALA A 279 5.10 -4.92 11.87
C ALA A 279 5.25 -6.44 11.73
N GLN A 280 4.24 -7.21 12.14
CA GLN A 280 4.23 -8.67 12.01
C GLN A 280 4.31 -9.13 10.55
N ALA A 281 3.63 -8.43 9.62
CA ALA A 281 3.70 -8.73 8.20
C ALA A 281 5.12 -8.53 7.66
N PHE A 282 5.80 -7.44 8.03
CA PHE A 282 7.19 -7.26 7.65
C PHE A 282 8.14 -8.26 8.30
N ASP A 283 7.91 -8.64 9.56
CA ASP A 283 8.73 -9.66 10.23
C ASP A 283 8.60 -11.01 9.50
N SER A 284 7.37 -11.41 9.13
CA SER A 284 7.14 -12.61 8.32
C SER A 284 7.81 -12.51 6.95
N LEU A 285 7.69 -11.36 6.27
CA LEU A 285 8.32 -11.14 4.97
C LEU A 285 9.85 -11.24 5.05
N CYS A 286 10.47 -10.58 6.03
CA CYS A 286 11.91 -10.63 6.25
C CYS A 286 12.41 -12.05 6.53
N LEU A 287 11.63 -12.87 7.25
CA LEU A 287 11.95 -14.28 7.46
C LEU A 287 11.91 -15.07 6.14
N ASP A 288 10.90 -14.86 5.32
CA ASP A 288 10.74 -15.58 4.04
C ASP A 288 11.81 -15.21 3.03
N LEU A 289 12.19 -13.93 2.98
CA LEU A 289 13.22 -13.41 2.08
C LEU A 289 14.65 -13.89 2.39
N LYS A 290 14.86 -14.59 3.52
CA LYS A 290 16.13 -15.30 3.78
C LYS A 290 16.30 -16.53 2.89
N THR A 291 15.22 -17.04 2.31
CA THR A 291 15.23 -18.20 1.42
C THR A 291 15.20 -17.78 -0.06
N ASP A 292 15.85 -18.56 -0.94
CA ASP A 292 15.81 -18.28 -2.38
C ASP A 292 14.40 -18.43 -2.97
N GLU A 293 13.59 -19.33 -2.41
CA GLU A 293 12.17 -19.49 -2.78
C GLU A 293 11.37 -18.22 -2.45
N GLY A 294 11.50 -17.67 -1.24
CA GLY A 294 10.86 -16.42 -0.86
C GLY A 294 11.30 -15.23 -1.73
N LYS A 295 12.58 -15.16 -2.10
CA LYS A 295 13.07 -14.14 -3.06
C LYS A 295 12.47 -14.33 -4.45
N THR A 296 12.23 -15.57 -4.88
CA THR A 296 11.57 -15.87 -6.16
C THR A 296 10.12 -15.39 -6.13
N LEU A 297 9.38 -15.70 -5.08
CA LEU A 297 8.01 -15.20 -4.90
C LEU A 297 7.94 -13.67 -4.81
N PHE A 298 8.92 -13.03 -4.19
CA PHE A 298 9.01 -11.57 -4.14
C PHE A 298 9.00 -10.95 -5.54
N LEU A 299 9.74 -11.56 -6.47
CA LEU A 299 9.81 -11.13 -7.86
C LEU A 299 8.57 -11.52 -8.66
N GLU A 300 8.11 -12.77 -8.51
CA GLU A 300 6.90 -13.30 -9.16
C GLU A 300 5.68 -12.43 -8.88
N TYR A 301 5.47 -12.09 -7.60
CA TYR A 301 4.38 -11.23 -7.17
C TYR A 301 4.70 -9.74 -7.28
N GLN A 302 5.82 -9.37 -7.90
CA GLN A 302 6.24 -7.98 -8.13
C GLN A 302 6.16 -7.14 -6.83
N ALA A 303 6.72 -7.59 -5.72
CA ALA A 303 6.44 -7.02 -4.41
C ALA A 303 7.00 -5.59 -4.20
N VAL A 304 7.98 -5.14 -5.00
CA VAL A 304 8.63 -3.82 -4.86
C VAL A 304 7.64 -2.66 -4.64
N PRO A 305 6.61 -2.44 -5.51
CA PRO A 305 5.68 -1.32 -5.33
C PRO A 305 4.81 -1.45 -4.08
N VAL A 306 4.60 -2.66 -3.54
CA VAL A 306 3.90 -2.88 -2.27
C VAL A 306 4.75 -2.36 -1.13
N ILE A 307 6.04 -2.71 -1.10
CA ILE A 307 6.97 -2.27 -0.05
C ILE A 307 7.24 -0.77 -0.12
N LEU A 308 7.36 -0.20 -1.32
CA LEU A 308 7.61 1.23 -1.50
C LEU A 308 6.54 2.13 -0.88
N LYS A 309 5.28 1.67 -0.79
CA LYS A 309 4.21 2.43 -0.12
C LYS A 309 4.47 2.66 1.36
N HIS A 310 5.28 1.80 1.98
CA HIS A 310 5.62 1.87 3.39
C HIS A 310 6.87 2.70 3.67
N LEU A 311 7.63 3.09 2.64
CA LEU A 311 8.80 3.97 2.78
C LEU A 311 8.44 5.44 3.06
N ARG A 312 7.15 5.79 3.04
CA ARG A 312 6.63 7.14 3.34
C ARG A 312 5.97 7.24 4.71
N ILE A 313 6.00 6.18 5.50
CA ILE A 313 5.31 6.10 6.80
C ILE A 313 6.11 6.86 7.87
N SER A 314 5.43 7.64 8.70
CA SER A 314 6.05 8.42 9.78
C SER A 314 6.60 7.58 10.94
N SER A 315 6.25 6.29 11.00
CA SER A 315 6.77 5.33 11.99
C SER A 315 8.16 4.84 11.60
N LYS A 316 9.16 5.21 12.41
CA LYS A 316 10.57 4.79 12.24
C LYS A 316 10.73 3.26 12.20
N GLY A 317 10.01 2.54 13.06
CA GLY A 317 10.10 1.07 13.13
C GLY A 317 9.60 0.40 11.85
N LEU A 318 8.42 0.80 11.35
CA LEU A 318 7.87 0.27 10.10
C LEU A 318 8.72 0.65 8.89
N LEU A 319 9.29 1.86 8.87
CA LEU A 319 10.22 2.29 7.85
C LEU A 319 11.49 1.42 7.82
N SER A 320 12.08 1.12 8.99
CA SER A 320 13.22 0.19 9.06
C SER A 320 12.85 -1.18 8.51
N ASN A 321 11.73 -1.75 8.95
CA ASN A 321 11.27 -3.08 8.53
C ASN A 321 11.05 -3.18 7.00
N ALA A 322 10.50 -2.12 6.38
CA ALA A 322 10.33 -2.05 4.93
C ALA A 322 11.69 -2.00 4.19
N ILE A 323 12.64 -1.22 4.69
CA ILE A 323 14.00 -1.17 4.14
C ILE A 323 14.73 -2.51 4.34
N ASP A 324 14.58 -3.14 5.49
CA ASP A 324 15.16 -4.45 5.79
C ASP A 324 14.65 -5.53 4.82
N SER A 325 13.36 -5.50 4.48
CA SER A 325 12.78 -6.39 3.45
C SER A 325 13.44 -6.19 2.09
N LEU A 326 13.65 -4.94 1.65
CA LEU A 326 14.35 -4.65 0.40
C LEU A 326 15.83 -5.06 0.47
N LEU A 327 16.46 -4.91 1.63
CA LEU A 327 17.87 -5.26 1.82
C LEU A 327 18.10 -6.77 1.74
N GLN A 328 17.16 -7.61 2.21
CA GLN A 328 17.25 -9.07 2.04
C GLN A 328 17.36 -9.48 0.55
N MET A 329 16.72 -8.74 -0.35
CA MET A 329 16.81 -8.97 -1.79
C MET A 329 18.17 -8.57 -2.39
N THR A 330 18.99 -7.80 -1.65
CA THR A 330 20.34 -7.41 -2.09
C THR A 330 21.43 -8.43 -1.78
N VAL A 331 21.11 -9.46 -0.98
CA VAL A 331 22.02 -10.56 -0.66
C VAL A 331 22.31 -11.36 -1.94
N GLU A 332 23.59 -11.66 -2.16
CA GLU A 332 24.07 -12.39 -3.34
C GLU A 332 23.27 -13.68 -3.55
N SER A 333 22.57 -13.74 -4.69
CA SER A 333 21.68 -14.83 -5.09
C SER A 333 21.27 -14.64 -6.55
N LYS A 334 20.64 -15.65 -7.17
CA LYS A 334 20.13 -15.57 -8.54
C LYS A 334 19.04 -14.49 -8.71
N SER A 335 18.38 -14.11 -7.61
CA SER A 335 17.31 -13.12 -7.58
C SER A 335 17.81 -11.67 -7.50
N LEU A 336 19.10 -11.45 -7.22
CA LEU A 336 19.67 -10.10 -7.05
C LEU A 336 19.50 -9.24 -8.31
N GLN A 337 19.92 -9.75 -9.47
CA GLN A 337 19.87 -8.99 -10.72
C GLN A 337 18.42 -8.67 -11.15
N PRO A 338 17.48 -9.64 -11.17
CA PRO A 338 16.06 -9.34 -11.41
C PRO A 338 15.47 -8.35 -10.40
N PHE A 339 15.90 -8.38 -9.14
CA PHE A 339 15.46 -7.41 -8.14
C PHE A 339 15.94 -5.98 -8.44
N LEU A 340 17.21 -5.82 -8.83
CA LEU A 340 17.74 -4.52 -9.22
C LEU A 340 17.04 -3.98 -10.46
N GLU A 341 16.72 -4.84 -11.43
CA GLU A 341 15.89 -4.50 -12.60
C GLU A 341 14.49 -4.06 -12.18
N ALA A 342 13.84 -4.79 -11.26
CA ALA A 342 12.54 -4.41 -10.71
C ALA A 342 12.56 -3.08 -9.94
N CYS A 343 13.71 -2.65 -9.41
CA CYS A 343 13.91 -1.35 -8.78
C CYS A 343 14.32 -0.23 -9.76
N SER A 344 14.68 -0.57 -10.99
CA SER A 344 15.21 0.36 -12.01
C SER A 344 14.09 1.14 -12.71
N ASN A 345 13.26 1.84 -11.94
CA ASN A 345 12.12 2.61 -12.45
C ASN A 345 11.86 3.91 -11.67
N SER A 346 11.06 4.80 -12.26
CA SER A 346 10.73 6.11 -11.71
C SER A 346 10.07 6.06 -10.33
N LEU A 347 9.21 5.08 -10.04
CA LEU A 347 8.50 4.98 -8.76
C LEU A 347 9.47 4.72 -7.61
N PHE A 348 10.44 3.83 -7.81
CA PHE A 348 11.49 3.52 -6.83
C PHE A 348 12.34 4.76 -6.53
N PHE A 349 12.93 5.36 -7.57
CA PHE A 349 13.82 6.50 -7.43
C PHE A 349 13.12 7.74 -6.86
N ARG A 350 11.88 8.01 -7.29
CA ARG A 350 11.05 9.06 -6.68
C ARG A 350 10.84 8.81 -5.19
N THR A 351 10.56 7.58 -4.80
CA THR A 351 10.33 7.24 -3.39
C THR A 351 11.59 7.39 -2.55
N CYS A 352 12.75 6.95 -3.06
CA CYS A 352 14.04 7.20 -2.41
C CYS A 352 14.35 8.69 -2.29
N SER A 353 14.09 9.46 -3.35
CA SER A 353 14.28 10.92 -3.37
C SER A 353 13.40 11.63 -2.33
N VAL A 354 12.14 11.21 -2.16
CA VAL A 354 11.28 11.72 -1.09
C VAL A 354 11.83 11.34 0.29
N LEU A 355 12.22 10.08 0.47
CA LEU A 355 12.74 9.58 1.74
C LEU A 355 14.02 10.33 2.17
N LEU A 356 14.97 10.52 1.25
CA LEU A 356 16.23 11.24 1.51
C LEU A 356 16.01 12.73 1.82
N ARG A 357 14.88 13.34 1.43
CA ARG A 357 14.55 14.73 1.79
C ARG A 357 13.99 14.85 3.21
N THR A 358 13.70 13.73 3.87
CA THR A 358 13.12 13.73 5.22
C THR A 358 14.13 14.35 6.20
N PRO A 359 13.78 15.45 6.88
CA PRO A 359 14.68 16.06 7.86
C PRO A 359 14.99 15.07 8.98
N LYS A 360 16.27 14.97 9.38
CA LYS A 360 16.72 14.06 10.44
C LYS A 360 16.35 12.58 10.18
N LEU A 361 16.44 12.16 8.92
CA LEU A 361 16.34 10.74 8.58
C LEU A 361 17.34 9.95 9.45
N ASP A 362 16.87 8.85 10.02
CA ASP A 362 17.68 8.01 10.88
C ASP A 362 18.91 7.48 10.13
N LEU A 363 20.08 7.59 10.75
CA LEU A 363 21.34 7.25 10.11
C LEU A 363 21.41 5.78 9.69
N HIS A 364 20.84 4.87 10.49
CA HIS A 364 20.85 3.44 10.18
C HIS A 364 19.95 3.13 8.98
N ILE A 365 18.82 3.83 8.85
CA ILE A 365 17.94 3.74 7.69
C ILE A 365 18.66 4.26 6.44
N LEU A 366 19.36 5.39 6.56
CA LEU A 366 20.15 5.97 5.48
C LEU A 366 21.28 5.03 5.02
N GLU A 367 21.97 4.39 5.95
CA GLU A 367 23.02 3.41 5.65
C GLU A 367 22.46 2.23 4.86
N LYS A 368 21.36 1.62 5.31
CA LYS A 368 20.71 0.52 4.59
C LYS A 368 20.24 0.94 3.19
N LEU A 369 19.64 2.13 3.07
CA LEU A 369 19.22 2.67 1.78
C LEU A 369 20.42 2.92 0.85
N SER A 370 21.55 3.39 1.39
CA SER A 370 22.77 3.64 0.64
C SER A 370 23.32 2.38 -0.02
N ILE A 371 23.16 1.20 0.61
CA ILE A 371 23.57 -0.09 0.03
C ILE A 371 22.78 -0.39 -1.24
N ILE A 372 21.45 -0.20 -1.20
CA ILE A 372 20.57 -0.45 -2.33
C ILE A 372 20.89 0.53 -3.47
N LEU A 373 21.02 1.83 -3.15
CA LEU A 373 21.39 2.87 -4.13
C LEU A 373 22.77 2.62 -4.74
N GLN A 374 23.73 2.15 -3.95
CA GLN A 374 25.06 1.81 -4.42
C GLN A 374 25.01 0.67 -5.45
N LYS A 375 24.22 -0.39 -5.20
CA LYS A 375 24.03 -1.47 -6.18
C LYS A 375 23.35 -0.96 -7.45
N LEU A 376 22.31 -0.13 -7.33
CA LEU A 376 21.60 0.46 -8.47
C LEU A 376 22.46 1.40 -9.30
N SER A 377 23.42 2.10 -8.69
CA SER A 377 24.34 3.02 -9.38
C SER A 377 25.29 2.33 -10.37
N LYS A 378 25.52 1.01 -10.20
CA LYS A 378 26.34 0.21 -11.12
C LYS A 378 25.64 -0.03 -12.47
N ILE A 379 24.32 0.09 -12.51
CA ILE A 379 23.53 -0.10 -13.73
C ILE A 379 23.56 1.19 -14.53
N LYS A 380 24.19 1.16 -15.72
CA LYS A 380 24.43 2.36 -16.55
C LYS A 380 23.14 3.08 -16.93
N SER A 381 22.06 2.37 -17.23
CA SER A 381 20.76 2.95 -17.59
C SER A 381 20.11 3.73 -16.45
N ASN A 382 20.47 3.45 -15.19
CA ASN A 382 19.89 4.13 -14.03
C ASN A 382 20.46 5.54 -13.80
N LYS A 383 21.55 5.94 -14.48
CA LYS A 383 22.14 7.28 -14.31
C LYS A 383 21.13 8.40 -14.51
N LYS A 384 20.31 8.33 -15.57
CA LYS A 384 19.22 9.30 -15.83
C LYS A 384 18.23 9.36 -14.66
N LEU A 385 17.92 8.24 -13.99
CA LEU A 385 17.02 8.23 -12.83
C LEU A 385 17.64 8.90 -11.60
N PHE A 386 18.94 8.69 -11.34
CA PHE A 386 19.65 9.43 -10.28
C PHE A 386 19.67 10.94 -10.53
N GLU A 387 19.77 11.35 -11.79
CA GLU A 387 19.75 12.75 -12.24
C GLU A 387 18.37 13.37 -12.11
N VAL A 388 17.36 12.78 -12.76
CA VAL A 388 15.96 13.26 -12.79
C VAL A 388 15.39 13.43 -11.39
N PHE A 389 15.69 12.49 -10.48
CA PHE A 389 15.20 12.56 -9.09
C PHE A 389 16.17 13.24 -8.13
N THR A 390 17.21 13.90 -8.66
CA THR A 390 18.21 14.68 -7.92
C THR A 390 18.88 13.93 -6.76
N ILE A 391 18.88 12.60 -6.80
CA ILE A 391 19.40 11.77 -5.70
C ILE A 391 20.90 12.01 -5.55
N HIS A 392 21.61 12.14 -6.67
CA HIS A 392 23.05 12.38 -6.68
C HIS A 392 23.46 13.64 -5.89
N LEU A 393 22.76 14.77 -6.04
CA LEU A 393 23.01 16.00 -5.27
C LEU A 393 22.78 15.78 -3.77
N MET A 394 21.73 15.04 -3.43
CA MET A 394 21.41 14.74 -2.03
C MET A 394 22.48 13.85 -1.40
N LEU A 395 22.97 12.84 -2.13
CA LEU A 395 24.07 11.99 -1.66
C LEU A 395 25.38 12.76 -1.51
N GLN A 396 25.67 13.75 -2.38
CA GLN A 396 26.83 14.65 -2.22
C GLN A 396 26.73 15.48 -0.95
N GLU A 397 25.57 16.06 -0.66
CA GLU A 397 25.38 16.85 0.57
C GLU A 397 25.45 15.99 1.83
N ILE A 398 24.90 14.77 1.78
CA ILE A 398 25.03 13.80 2.87
C ILE A 398 26.50 13.41 3.06
N GLN A 399 27.24 13.12 1.99
CA GLN A 399 28.67 12.79 2.05
C GLN A 399 29.48 13.91 2.71
N ARG A 400 29.18 15.17 2.39
CA ARG A 400 29.86 16.35 2.95
C ARG A 400 29.61 16.55 4.45
N THR A 401 28.45 16.10 4.94
CA THR A 401 28.00 16.34 6.32
C THR A 401 28.12 15.11 7.23
N THR A 402 28.39 13.92 6.67
CA THR A 402 28.52 12.67 7.43
C THR A 402 29.84 12.62 8.20
N HIS A 403 29.79 12.23 9.47
CA HIS A 403 30.99 12.06 10.29
C HIS A 403 31.85 10.89 9.78
N PRO A 404 33.20 11.02 9.72
CA PRO A 404 34.09 9.98 9.20
C PRO A 404 33.99 8.61 9.90
N GLU A 405 33.53 8.58 11.15
CA GLU A 405 33.32 7.32 11.91
C GLU A 405 32.23 6.42 11.30
N HIS A 406 31.33 6.98 10.49
CA HIS A 406 30.33 6.19 9.75
C HIS A 406 30.92 5.63 8.46
N ALA A 407 31.99 4.83 8.60
CA ALA A 407 32.81 4.35 7.50
C ALA A 407 32.00 3.61 6.41
N PHE A 408 31.04 2.76 6.81
CA PHE A 408 30.20 2.01 5.86
C PHE A 408 29.32 2.93 4.99
N LEU A 409 28.67 3.92 5.61
CA LEU A 409 27.90 4.92 4.89
C LEU A 409 28.80 5.71 3.93
N CYS A 410 29.95 6.20 4.42
CA CYS A 410 30.92 6.93 3.59
C CYS A 410 31.38 6.10 2.37
N ILE A 411 31.69 4.81 2.57
CA ILE A 411 32.08 3.89 1.47
C ILE A 411 30.97 3.77 0.43
N ASN A 412 29.72 3.56 0.86
CA ASN A 412 28.59 3.42 -0.06
C ASN A 412 28.31 4.71 -0.84
N LEU A 413 28.38 5.87 -0.18
CA LEU A 413 28.21 7.17 -0.82
C LEU A 413 29.31 7.43 -1.85
N ASN A 414 30.57 7.23 -1.48
CA ASN A 414 31.72 7.39 -2.36
C ASN A 414 31.61 6.48 -3.58
N SER A 415 31.27 5.20 -3.38
CA SER A 415 31.10 4.24 -4.46
C SER A 415 29.95 4.64 -5.40
N THR A 416 28.84 5.12 -4.85
CA THR A 416 27.70 5.60 -5.62
C THR A 416 28.09 6.79 -6.50
N LEU A 417 28.70 7.81 -5.91
CA LEU A 417 29.12 9.02 -6.64
C LEU A 417 30.20 8.74 -7.68
N PHE A 418 31.10 7.79 -7.40
CA PHE A 418 32.08 7.30 -8.37
C PHE A 418 31.41 6.63 -9.58
N ASN A 419 30.47 5.71 -9.36
CA ASN A 419 29.76 5.03 -10.45
C ASN A 419 28.96 6.01 -11.33
N LEU A 420 28.45 7.08 -10.72
CA LEU A 420 27.77 8.17 -11.42
C LEU A 420 28.73 9.11 -12.16
N GLY A 421 30.05 9.04 -11.91
CA GLY A 421 31.07 9.90 -12.54
C GLY A 421 31.20 11.28 -11.91
N LEU A 422 30.73 11.45 -10.68
CA LEU A 422 30.69 12.74 -9.97
C LEU A 422 31.89 12.98 -9.05
N THR A 423 32.68 11.95 -8.78
CA THR A 423 33.98 12.08 -8.11
C THR A 423 35.09 11.82 -9.13
N LYS A 424 35.93 12.84 -9.38
CA LYS A 424 37.25 12.60 -9.97
C LYS A 424 38.09 11.88 -8.91
N CYS A 425 38.82 10.86 -9.33
CA CYS A 425 39.81 10.20 -8.49
C CYS A 425 40.81 11.27 -8.05
N ASN A 426 40.72 11.77 -6.82
CA ASN A 426 41.89 12.29 -6.15
C ASN A 426 42.72 11.04 -5.84
N SER A 427 43.48 10.58 -6.83
CA SER A 427 44.64 9.76 -6.56
C SER A 427 45.38 10.47 -5.44
N LEU A 428 45.45 9.84 -4.27
CA LEU A 428 46.37 10.25 -3.21
C LEU A 428 47.76 10.29 -3.85
N THR A 429 48.16 11.46 -4.33
CA THR A 429 49.56 11.81 -4.39
C THR A 429 50.00 11.82 -2.94
N SER A 430 50.66 10.75 -2.53
CA SER A 430 51.50 10.72 -1.34
C SER A 430 52.53 11.84 -1.50
N SER A 431 52.19 13.05 -1.05
CA SER A 431 53.14 14.09 -0.77
C SER A 431 53.87 13.69 0.51
N THR A 432 54.80 12.75 0.39
CA THR A 432 55.91 12.66 1.33
C THR A 432 56.87 13.78 0.97
N SER A 433 56.69 14.90 1.66
CA SER A 433 57.64 16.00 1.75
C SER A 433 57.70 16.42 3.21
N HIS A 434 58.51 15.70 3.99
CA HIS A 434 59.63 16.21 4.80
C HIS A 434 60.27 15.09 5.61
#